data_AF-Q3IH84-F1
#
_entry.id   AF-Q3IH84-F1
#
_cell.length_a   1.000
_cell.length_b   1.000
_cell.length_c   1.000
_cell.angle_alpha   90.00
_cell.angle_beta   90.00
_cell.angle_gamma   90.00
#
_symmetry.space_group_name_H-M   'P 1'
#
loop_
_entity.id
_entity.type
_entity.pdbx_description
1 polymer ?
#
loop_
_entity_poly.entity_id
_entity_poly.type
_entity_poly.pdbx_seq_one_letter_code
_entity_poly.pdbx_strand_id
1 'polypeptide(L)'
;MRVEILNYGARVKSILFPVNDTPTEMTVGYADSSRYLTDTYYLGATCGRVANRISGASFELEGEQYLLSKNDGENCLHGGADNFSLRFWQVQSSTANEVILSLSSEDGDQGFPGKVEMQIRYHLSHDNKLTMSFSATTNKATPINATNHCYFNLGEQNCLPLTLQINAASYLERDNNSLPTGRVLSVKNSDFCFDQPVIIGQRLQSAQHPQLTGPTGFDHCFVINQPQANKAAAVLSSLRNKVKMSLYTDQASIQLYTGAFLAAPLSPDQGVCLEAQNYSDAVNFPDFENSILKPGEVYNKYISYHFENI
;
A
#
# COMPACT_ATOMS: atom_id res chain seq x y z
N MET A 1 9.37 -19.13 6.88
CA MET A 1 9.27 -18.07 5.85
C MET A 1 10.61 -17.38 5.69
N ARG A 2 10.93 -16.85 4.50
CA ARG A 2 12.10 -16.00 4.24
C ARG A 2 11.64 -14.74 3.50
N VAL A 3 12.18 -13.58 3.87
CA VAL A 3 11.85 -12.30 3.26
C VAL A 3 13.13 -11.65 2.77
N GLU A 4 13.11 -11.09 1.56
CA GLU A 4 14.21 -10.28 1.03
C GLU A 4 13.78 -8.82 0.95
N ILE A 5 14.57 -7.94 1.56
CA ILE A 5 14.36 -6.49 1.54
C ILE A 5 15.48 -5.85 0.73
N LEU A 6 15.14 -4.91 -0.16
CA LEU A 6 16.13 -4.05 -0.82
C LEU A 6 16.09 -2.67 -0.17
N ASN A 7 17.27 -2.08 0.04
CA ASN A 7 17.35 -0.72 0.56
C ASN A 7 16.94 0.34 -0.49
N TYR A 8 16.92 0.00 -1.78
CA TYR A 8 16.31 0.86 -2.80
C TYR A 8 14.78 0.82 -2.72
N GLY A 9 14.18 1.93 -2.30
CA GLY A 9 12.75 2.05 -2.03
C GLY A 9 12.28 1.39 -0.74
N ALA A 10 13.21 0.99 0.14
CA ALA A 10 12.95 0.16 1.31
C ALA A 10 11.97 -0.99 1.02
N ARG A 11 12.14 -1.67 -0.12
CA ARG A 11 11.10 -2.52 -0.69
C ARG A 11 11.19 -3.97 -0.22
N VAL A 12 10.03 -4.61 -0.12
CA VAL A 12 9.92 -6.07 -0.03
C VAL A 12 10.09 -6.64 -1.44
N LYS A 13 11.23 -7.27 -1.71
CA LYS A 13 11.54 -7.88 -3.01
C LYS A 13 10.88 -9.25 -3.16
N SER A 14 10.82 -10.03 -2.08
CA SER A 14 10.38 -11.42 -2.11
C SER A 14 9.88 -11.85 -0.73
N ILE A 15 8.82 -12.67 -0.73
CA ILE A 15 8.34 -13.39 0.45
C ILE A 15 8.19 -14.86 0.05
N LEU A 16 9.15 -15.68 0.49
CA LEU A 16 9.11 -17.13 0.33
C LEU A 16 8.44 -17.79 1.54
N PHE A 17 7.27 -18.35 1.33
CA PHE A 17 6.51 -19.08 2.36
C PHE A 17 6.49 -20.59 2.06
N PRO A 18 6.69 -21.47 3.06
CA PRO A 18 6.68 -22.92 2.85
C PRO A 18 5.24 -23.44 2.69
N VAL A 19 4.90 -23.78 1.45
CA VAL A 19 3.62 -24.41 1.08
C VAL A 19 3.86 -25.89 0.88
N ASN A 20 3.30 -26.72 1.76
CA ASN A 20 3.62 -28.16 1.82
C ASN A 20 5.14 -28.39 1.80
N ASP A 21 5.86 -27.67 2.69
CA ASP A 21 7.33 -27.66 2.80
C ASP A 21 8.11 -27.15 1.57
N THR A 22 7.41 -26.70 0.53
CA THR A 22 8.03 -26.13 -0.68
C THR A 22 8.05 -24.59 -0.59
N PRO A 23 9.23 -23.95 -0.64
CA PRO A 23 9.30 -22.49 -0.71
C PRO A 23 8.57 -21.97 -1.95
N THR A 24 7.51 -21.21 -1.73
CA THR A 24 6.68 -20.63 -2.78
C THR A 24 6.69 -19.11 -2.65
N GLU A 25 6.86 -18.43 -3.78
CA GLU A 25 6.85 -16.97 -3.83
C GLU A 25 5.42 -16.45 -3.65
N MET A 26 5.22 -15.56 -2.68
CA MET A 26 3.91 -15.00 -2.34
C MET A 26 3.63 -13.68 -3.06
N THR A 27 4.67 -13.05 -3.64
CA THR A 27 4.62 -11.70 -4.21
C THR A 27 5.06 -11.65 -5.67
N VAL A 28 4.59 -10.64 -6.41
CA VAL A 28 5.09 -10.31 -7.75
C VAL A 28 6.34 -9.44 -7.61
N GLY A 29 7.38 -9.77 -8.37
CA GLY A 29 8.64 -9.05 -8.34
C GLY A 29 9.56 -9.41 -9.49
N TYR A 30 10.76 -8.84 -9.47
CA TYR A 30 11.81 -9.14 -10.45
C TYR A 30 12.87 -10.05 -9.82
N ALA A 31 13.32 -11.05 -10.59
CA ALA A 31 14.42 -11.90 -10.16
C ALA A 31 15.73 -11.10 -10.02
N ASP A 32 16.02 -10.24 -11.02
CA ASP A 32 17.18 -9.34 -10.99
C ASP A 32 16.82 -8.04 -10.26
N SER A 33 17.60 -7.73 -9.21
CA SER A 33 17.41 -6.54 -8.39
C SER A 33 17.65 -5.24 -9.17
N SER A 34 18.44 -5.26 -10.24
CA SER A 34 18.74 -4.07 -11.06
C SER A 34 17.48 -3.51 -11.73
N ARG A 35 16.48 -4.35 -12.00
CA ARG A 35 15.22 -3.95 -12.64
C ARG A 35 14.38 -3.02 -11.79
N TYR A 36 14.56 -3.05 -10.47
CA TYR A 36 13.84 -2.16 -9.57
C TYR A 36 14.27 -0.69 -9.71
N LEU A 37 15.45 -0.41 -10.27
CA LEU A 37 15.92 0.97 -10.52
C LEU A 37 15.06 1.69 -11.57
N THR A 38 14.40 0.95 -12.46
CA THR A 38 13.52 1.47 -13.51
C THR A 38 12.07 0.99 -13.33
N ASP A 39 11.71 0.52 -12.14
CA ASP A 39 10.38 0.01 -11.83
C ASP A 39 9.38 1.16 -11.72
N THR A 40 8.37 1.15 -12.58
CA THR A 40 7.28 2.14 -12.57
C THR A 40 6.03 1.62 -11.86
N TYR A 41 6.06 0.39 -11.35
CA TYR A 41 4.92 -0.27 -10.71
C TYR A 41 5.03 -0.29 -9.18
N TYR A 42 6.06 0.32 -8.60
CA TYR A 42 6.25 0.38 -7.14
C TYR A 42 6.30 -1.01 -6.48
N LEU A 43 6.74 -2.05 -7.19
CA LEU A 43 6.68 -3.45 -6.72
C LEU A 43 7.35 -3.60 -5.35
N GLY A 44 6.50 -3.84 -4.34
CA GLY A 44 6.90 -4.03 -2.96
C GLY A 44 7.51 -2.81 -2.27
N ALA A 45 7.52 -1.64 -2.92
CA ALA A 45 8.19 -0.46 -2.42
C ALA A 45 7.43 0.25 -1.31
N THR A 46 8.15 1.04 -0.52
CA THR A 46 7.52 2.03 0.34
C THR A 46 7.15 3.25 -0.48
N CYS A 47 5.86 3.59 -0.50
CA CYS A 47 5.36 4.81 -1.12
C CYS A 47 5.23 5.93 -0.08
N GLY A 48 5.69 7.14 -0.44
CA GLY A 48 5.69 8.33 0.41
C GLY A 48 6.45 9.49 -0.24
N ARG A 49 6.40 10.72 0.26
CA ARG A 49 5.95 11.16 1.59
C ARG A 49 4.46 10.97 1.87
N VAL A 50 3.63 11.05 0.82
CA VAL A 50 2.19 10.77 0.86
C VAL A 50 1.84 9.73 -0.21
N ALA A 51 1.34 8.58 0.22
CA ALA A 51 0.87 7.51 -0.64
C ALA A 51 -0.43 7.90 -1.36
N ASN A 52 -0.66 7.29 -2.52
CA ASN A 52 -1.75 7.58 -3.43
C ASN A 52 -1.71 9.03 -3.96
N ARG A 53 -2.84 9.53 -4.49
CA ARG A 53 -2.92 10.82 -5.17
C ARG A 53 -3.17 11.97 -4.21
N ILE A 54 -2.52 13.10 -4.48
CA ILE A 54 -2.92 14.44 -4.04
C ILE A 54 -3.46 15.18 -5.28
N SER A 55 -4.73 15.56 -5.24
CA SER A 55 -5.41 16.21 -6.38
C SER A 55 -4.77 17.55 -6.73
N GLY A 56 -4.61 17.81 -8.03
CA GLY A 56 -3.99 19.04 -8.55
C GLY A 56 -2.51 19.20 -8.20
N ALA A 57 -1.88 18.18 -7.61
CA ALA A 57 -0.54 18.24 -7.06
C ALA A 57 -0.33 19.46 -6.15
N SER A 58 -1.31 19.76 -5.31
CA SER A 58 -1.23 20.88 -4.38
C SER A 58 -2.11 20.66 -3.17
N PHE A 59 -1.80 21.36 -2.09
CA PHE A 59 -2.66 21.46 -0.91
C PHE A 59 -2.42 22.77 -0.18
N GLU A 60 -3.33 23.14 0.71
CA GLU A 60 -3.19 24.28 1.61
C GLU A 60 -2.86 23.78 3.02
N LEU A 61 -1.88 24.40 3.68
CA LEU A 61 -1.55 24.12 5.06
C LEU A 61 -1.18 25.42 5.78
N GLU A 62 -1.91 25.71 6.85
CA GLU A 62 -1.72 26.93 7.67
C GLU A 62 -1.85 28.23 6.85
N GLY A 63 -2.73 28.24 5.84
CA GLY A 63 -2.98 29.38 4.96
C GLY A 63 -1.98 29.56 3.82
N GLU A 64 -1.00 28.66 3.71
CA GLU A 64 0.00 28.64 2.64
C GLU A 64 -0.32 27.54 1.63
N GLN A 65 -0.23 27.87 0.33
CA GLN A 65 -0.40 26.91 -0.75
C GLN A 65 0.93 26.25 -1.08
N TYR A 66 0.96 24.91 -1.09
CA TYR A 66 2.11 24.11 -1.50
C TYR A 66 1.85 23.46 -2.85
N LEU A 67 2.80 23.60 -3.77
CA LEU A 67 2.78 22.95 -5.08
C LEU A 67 3.76 21.77 -5.07
N LEU A 68 3.29 20.62 -5.54
CA LEU A 68 3.99 19.36 -5.54
C LEU A 68 4.43 18.95 -6.94
N SER A 69 5.37 18.02 -6.98
CA SER A 69 5.78 17.34 -8.21
C SER A 69 4.59 16.65 -8.88
N LYS A 70 4.30 17.00 -10.14
CA LYS A 70 3.29 16.33 -10.97
C LYS A 70 3.92 15.14 -11.67
N ASN A 71 3.47 13.94 -11.35
CA ASN A 71 3.94 12.69 -11.94
C ASN A 71 2.82 11.77 -12.40
N ASP A 72 1.55 12.14 -12.19
CA ASP A 72 0.38 11.42 -12.69
C ASP A 72 -0.66 12.42 -13.22
N GLY A 73 -0.46 12.85 -14.47
CA GLY A 73 -1.23 13.94 -15.08
C GLY A 73 -1.06 15.24 -14.29
N GLU A 74 -2.18 15.82 -13.84
CA GLU A 74 -2.19 17.03 -13.02
C GLU A 74 -1.99 16.77 -11.52
N ASN A 75 -1.83 15.51 -11.11
CA ASN A 75 -1.79 15.10 -9.71
C ASN A 75 -0.38 14.68 -9.27
N CYS A 76 -0.18 14.65 -7.94
CA CYS A 76 1.00 14.08 -7.31
C CYS A 76 0.66 12.68 -6.79
N LEU A 77 1.25 11.65 -7.37
CA LEU A 77 1.06 10.25 -7.02
C LEU A 77 2.25 9.72 -6.23
N HIS A 78 1.97 9.06 -5.10
CA HIS A 78 2.95 8.39 -4.24
C HIS A 78 4.13 9.28 -3.80
N GLY A 79 3.90 10.59 -3.70
CA GLY A 79 4.90 11.54 -3.22
C GLY A 79 5.74 12.20 -4.31
N GLY A 80 5.44 11.99 -5.59
CA GLY A 80 6.04 12.75 -6.70
C GLY A 80 7.03 11.97 -7.56
N ALA A 81 7.74 12.68 -8.45
CA ALA A 81 8.62 12.08 -9.47
C ALA A 81 9.90 11.43 -8.91
N ASP A 82 10.47 11.97 -7.83
CA ASP A 82 11.57 11.35 -7.09
C ASP A 82 11.08 11.07 -5.67
N ASN A 83 10.22 10.07 -5.53
CA ASN A 83 9.59 9.72 -4.26
C ASN A 83 10.36 8.64 -3.50
N PHE A 84 9.85 8.24 -2.33
CA PHE A 84 10.51 7.30 -1.42
C PHE A 84 10.86 5.94 -2.05
N SER A 85 10.12 5.49 -3.05
CA SER A 85 10.32 4.20 -3.72
C SER A 85 11.53 4.19 -4.66
N LEU A 86 12.00 5.36 -5.08
CA LEU A 86 13.06 5.56 -6.07
C LEU A 86 14.39 6.00 -5.46
N ARG A 87 14.55 5.80 -4.14
CA ARG A 87 15.72 6.26 -3.39
C ARG A 87 16.41 5.13 -2.66
N PHE A 88 17.72 5.24 -2.48
CA PHE A 88 18.44 4.37 -1.55
C PHE A 88 18.20 4.83 -0.12
N TRP A 89 17.68 3.92 0.69
CA TRP A 89 17.56 4.09 2.12
C TRP A 89 18.86 3.64 2.79
N GLN A 90 19.22 4.32 3.87
CA GLN A 90 20.36 3.94 4.68
C GLN A 90 20.00 2.75 5.55
N VAL A 91 20.80 1.69 5.51
CA VAL A 91 20.68 0.56 6.43
C VAL A 91 21.30 0.96 7.77
N GLN A 92 20.45 1.12 8.79
CA GLN A 92 20.88 1.48 10.14
C GLN A 92 21.32 0.25 10.93
N SER A 93 20.58 -0.85 10.80
CA SER A 93 20.92 -2.14 11.41
C SER A 93 20.31 -3.28 10.61
N SER A 94 20.93 -4.46 10.69
CA SER A 94 20.42 -5.69 10.11
C SER A 94 20.83 -6.87 10.99
N THR A 95 19.87 -7.72 11.32
CA THR A 95 20.03 -8.99 12.02
C THR A 95 19.46 -10.12 11.17
N ALA A 96 19.44 -11.35 11.70
CA ALA A 96 18.85 -12.49 11.00
C ALA A 96 17.34 -12.35 10.73
N ASN A 97 16.62 -11.55 11.51
CA ASN A 97 15.17 -11.46 11.45
C ASN A 97 14.64 -10.01 11.49
N GLU A 98 15.52 -9.02 11.36
CA GLU A 98 15.17 -7.61 11.41
C GLU A 98 16.09 -6.76 10.51
N VAL A 99 15.54 -5.73 9.89
CA VAL A 99 16.32 -4.64 9.28
C VAL A 99 15.65 -3.30 9.56
N ILE A 100 16.46 -2.29 9.89
CA ILE A 100 16.01 -0.90 10.06
C ILE A 100 16.61 -0.07 8.94
N LEU A 101 15.75 0.62 8.19
CA LEU A 101 16.10 1.48 7.08
C LEU A 101 15.66 2.91 7.41
N SER A 102 16.42 3.92 6.98
CA SER A 102 16.03 5.32 7.12
C SER A 102 16.25 6.14 5.85
N LEU A 103 15.47 7.20 5.71
CA LEU A 103 15.55 8.18 4.64
C LEU A 103 15.26 9.58 5.19
N SER A 104 16.15 10.52 4.87
CA SER A 104 15.88 11.96 5.06
C SER A 104 15.23 12.51 3.79
N SER A 105 14.15 13.26 3.97
CA SER A 105 13.45 14.01 2.93
C SER A 105 13.49 15.47 3.34
N GLU A 106 14.33 16.27 2.70
CA GLU A 106 14.59 17.65 3.11
C GLU A 106 13.35 18.57 2.96
N ASP A 107 13.43 19.77 3.56
CA ASP A 107 12.40 20.79 3.36
C ASP A 107 12.30 21.18 1.87
N GLY A 108 11.09 21.22 1.33
CA GLY A 108 10.81 21.48 -0.08
C GLY A 108 10.98 20.26 -1.00
N ASP A 109 11.33 19.09 -0.47
CA ASP A 109 11.49 17.88 -1.26
C ASP A 109 10.16 17.47 -1.93
N GLN A 110 10.18 17.35 -3.26
CA GLN A 110 8.99 17.18 -4.12
C GLN A 110 7.89 18.24 -3.89
N GLY A 111 8.23 19.38 -3.27
CA GLY A 111 7.30 20.46 -2.91
C GLY A 111 6.71 20.37 -1.51
N PHE A 112 7.00 19.31 -0.74
CA PHE A 112 6.48 19.15 0.62
C PHE A 112 7.25 20.02 1.63
N PRO A 113 6.57 20.73 2.55
CA PRO A 113 7.23 21.50 3.59
C PRO A 113 7.87 20.60 4.63
N GLY A 114 8.91 21.12 5.29
CA GLY A 114 9.56 20.47 6.41
C GLY A 114 10.49 19.34 6.00
N LYS A 115 11.59 19.26 6.73
CA LYS A 115 12.46 18.09 6.70
C LYS A 115 11.78 16.96 7.45
N VAL A 116 11.61 15.81 6.80
CA VAL A 116 11.10 14.57 7.38
C VAL A 116 12.23 13.56 7.50
N GLU A 117 12.42 13.03 8.71
CA GLU A 117 13.28 11.88 8.97
C GLU A 117 12.37 10.65 9.12
N MET A 118 12.39 9.75 8.14
CA MET A 118 11.57 8.54 8.11
C MET A 118 12.42 7.31 8.41
N GLN A 119 11.88 6.39 9.20
CA GLN A 119 12.46 5.09 9.52
C GLN A 119 11.42 3.99 9.28
N ILE A 120 11.88 2.86 8.75
CA ILE A 120 11.08 1.64 8.62
C ILE A 120 11.83 0.49 9.26
N ARG A 121 11.15 -0.19 10.17
CA ARG A 121 11.61 -1.44 10.77
C ARG A 121 10.84 -2.59 10.13
N TYR A 122 11.56 -3.48 9.46
CA TYR A 122 11.05 -4.77 9.02
C TYR A 122 11.44 -5.82 10.03
N HIS A 123 10.47 -6.57 10.55
CA HIS A 123 10.72 -7.65 11.50
C HIS A 123 9.95 -8.91 11.09
N LEU A 124 10.69 -10.01 10.99
CA LEU A 124 10.18 -11.34 10.70
C LEU A 124 10.15 -12.15 12.01
N SER A 125 8.96 -12.51 12.47
CA SER A 125 8.83 -13.40 13.63
C SER A 125 8.96 -14.87 13.26
N HIS A 126 9.16 -15.72 14.27
CA HIS A 126 9.25 -17.18 14.09
C HIS A 126 7.92 -17.82 13.65
N ASP A 127 6.79 -17.16 13.94
CA ASP A 127 5.44 -17.58 13.56
C ASP A 127 4.97 -16.95 12.23
N ASN A 128 5.91 -16.71 11.31
CA ASN A 128 5.69 -16.23 9.94
C ASN A 128 4.88 -14.92 9.84
N LYS A 129 5.19 -13.95 10.71
CA LYS A 129 4.64 -12.59 10.65
C LYS A 129 5.73 -11.64 10.16
N LEU A 130 5.48 -10.97 9.04
CA LEU A 130 6.30 -9.85 8.58
C LEU A 130 5.63 -8.56 9.02
N THR A 131 6.21 -7.87 10.00
CA THR A 131 5.74 -6.58 10.47
C THR A 131 6.64 -5.46 9.96
N MET A 132 6.02 -4.46 9.35
CA MET A 132 6.62 -3.19 8.96
C MET A 132 6.13 -2.12 9.91
N SER A 133 7.04 -1.46 10.61
CA SER A 133 6.72 -0.31 11.47
C SER A 133 7.34 0.95 10.87
N PHE A 134 6.51 1.94 10.59
CA PHE A 134 6.88 3.22 10.03
C PHE A 134 6.95 4.25 11.14
N SER A 135 8.05 4.99 11.25
CA SER A 135 8.18 6.10 12.16
C SER A 135 8.76 7.32 11.48
N ALA A 136 8.21 8.51 11.75
CA ALA A 136 8.79 9.74 11.23
C ALA A 136 8.65 10.92 12.17
N THR A 137 9.59 11.85 12.05
CA THR A 137 9.56 13.17 12.70
C THR A 137 9.73 14.27 11.67
N THR A 138 9.33 15.49 12.03
CA THR A 138 9.46 16.66 11.16
C THR A 138 9.89 17.90 11.93
N ASN A 139 10.54 18.85 11.25
CA ASN A 139 10.85 20.17 11.78
C ASN A 139 9.79 21.25 11.43
N LYS A 140 8.84 20.94 10.54
CA LYS A 140 7.72 21.81 10.14
C LYS A 140 6.48 20.98 9.85
N ALA A 141 5.28 21.51 10.08
CA ALA A 141 4.05 20.79 9.79
C ALA A 141 4.01 20.32 8.31
N THR A 142 3.69 19.06 8.08
CA THR A 142 3.66 18.44 6.74
C THR A 142 2.70 17.26 6.70
N PRO A 143 2.02 16.99 5.57
CA PRO A 143 1.32 15.73 5.40
C PRO A 143 2.30 14.55 5.36
N ILE A 144 1.88 13.43 5.92
CA ILE A 144 2.58 12.15 5.85
C ILE A 144 1.58 11.00 5.76
N ASN A 145 1.81 10.09 4.83
CA ASN A 145 1.03 8.86 4.67
C ASN A 145 1.92 7.83 3.98
N ALA A 146 2.50 6.90 4.73
CA ALA A 146 3.36 5.86 4.17
C ALA A 146 2.62 4.52 4.07
N THR A 147 2.92 3.76 3.03
CA THR A 147 2.41 2.39 2.85
C THR A 147 3.44 1.50 2.17
N ASN A 148 3.13 0.21 2.07
CA ASN A 148 3.89 -0.77 1.29
C ASN A 148 3.07 -1.26 0.09
N HIS A 149 3.69 -1.27 -1.08
CA HIS A 149 3.03 -1.53 -2.36
C HIS A 149 3.33 -2.95 -2.89
N CYS A 150 3.30 -3.96 -2.00
CA CYS A 150 3.41 -5.37 -2.39
C CYS A 150 2.22 -5.81 -3.26
N TYR A 151 2.53 -6.49 -4.36
CA TYR A 151 1.56 -7.20 -5.18
C TYR A 151 1.58 -8.68 -4.76
N PHE A 152 0.47 -9.18 -4.24
CA PHE A 152 0.36 -10.56 -3.77
C PHE A 152 -0.29 -11.47 -4.81
N ASN A 153 0.27 -12.66 -4.99
CA ASN A 153 -0.34 -13.74 -5.78
C ASN A 153 -0.44 -15.07 -5.01
N LEU A 154 0.18 -15.17 -3.83
CA LEU A 154 0.16 -16.37 -2.99
C LEU A 154 0.55 -17.66 -3.73
N GLY A 155 1.48 -17.55 -4.70
CA GLY A 155 1.93 -18.66 -5.55
C GLY A 155 0.99 -19.00 -6.72
N GLU A 156 -0.10 -18.24 -6.92
CA GLU A 156 -0.93 -18.34 -8.12
C GLU A 156 -0.27 -17.62 -9.30
N GLN A 157 -0.76 -17.87 -10.51
CA GLN A 157 -0.30 -17.15 -11.71
C GLN A 157 -0.76 -15.68 -11.74
N ASN A 158 -1.92 -15.39 -11.14
CA ASN A 158 -2.52 -14.06 -11.05
C ASN A 158 -3.43 -13.98 -9.81
N CYS A 159 -3.98 -12.80 -9.50
CA CYS A 159 -4.80 -12.60 -8.31
C CYS A 159 -6.28 -13.00 -8.48
N LEU A 160 -6.74 -13.24 -9.70
CA LEU A 160 -8.15 -13.53 -10.00
C LEU A 160 -8.74 -14.76 -9.26
N PRO A 161 -8.01 -15.89 -9.07
CA PRO A 161 -8.53 -17.01 -8.29
C PRO A 161 -8.44 -16.82 -6.78
N LEU A 162 -7.82 -15.74 -6.29
CA LEU A 162 -7.68 -15.50 -4.86
C LEU A 162 -9.02 -15.11 -4.24
N THR A 163 -9.23 -15.58 -3.02
CA THR A 163 -10.37 -15.23 -2.19
C THR A 163 -9.97 -14.10 -1.24
N LEU A 164 -10.71 -12.99 -1.30
CA LEU A 164 -10.47 -11.77 -0.52
C LEU A 164 -11.64 -11.49 0.43
N GLN A 165 -11.31 -11.07 1.65
CA GLN A 165 -12.22 -10.46 2.62
C GLN A 165 -11.58 -9.18 3.14
N ILE A 166 -12.35 -8.10 3.27
CA ILE A 166 -11.90 -6.83 3.85
C ILE A 166 -12.86 -6.44 4.97
N ASN A 167 -12.33 -6.15 6.16
CA ASN A 167 -13.09 -5.62 7.28
C ASN A 167 -13.39 -4.12 7.08
N ALA A 168 -14.17 -3.80 6.07
CA ALA A 168 -14.57 -2.44 5.70
C ALA A 168 -16.09 -2.37 5.47
N ALA A 169 -16.76 -1.36 6.03
CA ALA A 169 -18.18 -1.10 5.77
C ALA A 169 -18.41 -0.03 4.68
N SER A 170 -17.34 0.68 4.31
CA SER A 170 -17.39 1.77 3.35
C SER A 170 -16.15 1.82 2.47
N TYR A 171 -16.23 2.54 1.36
CA TYR A 171 -15.10 2.87 0.48
C TYR A 171 -15.21 4.34 0.04
N LEU A 172 -14.09 4.91 -0.38
CA LEU A 172 -14.08 6.25 -0.96
C LEU A 172 -14.53 6.17 -2.41
N GLU A 173 -15.55 6.95 -2.76
CA GLU A 173 -15.90 7.15 -4.15
C GLU A 173 -14.77 7.91 -4.85
N ARG A 174 -14.42 7.47 -6.05
CA ARG A 174 -13.48 8.15 -6.93
C ARG A 174 -14.13 8.61 -8.22
N ASP A 175 -13.55 9.60 -8.86
CA ASP A 175 -13.91 10.03 -10.21
C ASP A 175 -13.21 9.20 -11.29
N ASN A 176 -13.38 9.58 -12.56
CA ASN A 176 -12.77 8.90 -13.70
C ASN A 176 -11.23 9.10 -13.79
N ASN A 177 -10.68 10.07 -13.06
CA ASN A 177 -9.23 10.29 -12.93
C ASN A 177 -8.65 9.55 -11.71
N SER A 178 -9.45 8.70 -11.07
CA SER A 178 -9.10 7.96 -9.86
C SER A 178 -8.79 8.87 -8.65
N LEU A 179 -9.40 10.05 -8.60
CA LEU A 179 -9.34 10.97 -7.47
C LEU A 179 -10.56 10.80 -6.56
N PRO A 180 -10.39 10.84 -5.22
CA PRO A 180 -11.51 10.85 -4.30
C PRO A 180 -12.45 12.03 -4.55
N THR A 181 -13.76 11.82 -4.43
CA THR A 181 -14.76 12.89 -4.54
C THR A 181 -15.12 13.53 -3.19
N GLY A 182 -14.52 13.03 -2.10
CA GLY A 182 -14.91 13.34 -0.73
C GLY A 182 -16.04 12.47 -0.18
N ARG A 183 -16.73 11.69 -1.02
CA ARG A 183 -17.85 10.85 -0.58
C ARG A 183 -17.37 9.49 -0.05
N VAL A 184 -17.86 9.13 1.13
CA VAL A 184 -17.70 7.81 1.74
C VAL A 184 -18.98 7.01 1.51
N LEU A 185 -18.91 5.97 0.69
CA LEU A 185 -20.07 5.15 0.29
C LEU A 185 -20.05 3.81 1.01
N SER A 186 -21.22 3.29 1.39
CA SER A 186 -21.30 1.95 1.99
C SER A 186 -20.98 0.86 0.96
N VAL A 187 -20.25 -0.18 1.39
CA VAL A 187 -20.03 -1.38 0.56
C VAL A 187 -21.26 -2.29 0.53
N LYS A 188 -22.19 -2.15 1.49
CA LYS A 188 -23.34 -3.05 1.63
C LYS A 188 -24.21 -3.03 0.37
N ASN A 189 -24.58 -4.21 -0.12
CA ASN A 189 -25.36 -4.38 -1.34
C ASN A 189 -24.72 -3.75 -2.59
N SER A 190 -23.38 -3.69 -2.66
CA SER A 190 -22.63 -3.18 -3.81
C SER A 190 -21.60 -4.19 -4.30
N ASP A 191 -21.01 -3.93 -5.48
CA ASP A 191 -19.91 -4.72 -6.03
C ASP A 191 -18.60 -4.57 -5.24
N PHE A 192 -18.54 -3.62 -4.31
CA PHE A 192 -17.41 -3.41 -3.41
C PHE A 192 -17.56 -4.24 -2.11
N CYS A 193 -18.58 -5.08 -1.98
CA CYS A 193 -18.80 -5.86 -0.74
C CYS A 193 -17.84 -7.06 -0.64
N PHE A 194 -16.87 -6.94 0.26
CA PHE A 194 -15.92 -7.99 0.69
C PHE A 194 -16.07 -8.32 2.19
N ASP A 195 -17.25 -8.10 2.78
CA ASP A 195 -17.52 -8.41 4.19
C ASP A 195 -17.45 -9.92 4.48
N GLN A 196 -17.75 -10.75 3.48
CA GLN A 196 -17.49 -12.18 3.43
C GLN A 196 -16.36 -12.50 2.43
N PRO A 197 -15.69 -13.66 2.56
CA PRO A 197 -14.70 -14.09 1.58
C PRO A 197 -15.31 -14.25 0.17
N VAL A 198 -14.74 -13.57 -0.83
CA VAL A 198 -15.20 -13.59 -2.23
C VAL A 198 -14.01 -13.78 -3.17
N ILE A 199 -14.17 -14.60 -4.21
CA ILE A 199 -13.15 -14.77 -5.26
C ILE A 199 -13.09 -13.49 -6.11
N ILE A 200 -11.91 -12.86 -6.20
CA ILE A 200 -11.70 -11.57 -6.87
C ILE A 200 -12.21 -11.60 -8.32
N GLY A 201 -11.83 -12.62 -9.08
CA GLY A 201 -12.24 -12.76 -10.48
C GLY A 201 -13.74 -12.94 -10.67
N GLN A 202 -14.40 -13.68 -9.77
CA GLN A 202 -15.86 -13.85 -9.82
C GLN A 202 -16.58 -12.54 -9.48
N ARG A 203 -16.05 -11.77 -8.53
CA ARG A 203 -16.58 -10.44 -8.21
C ARG A 203 -16.47 -9.51 -9.41
N LEU A 204 -15.31 -9.43 -10.04
CA LEU A 204 -15.10 -8.61 -11.24
C LEU A 204 -16.01 -9.04 -12.39
N GLN A 205 -16.14 -10.35 -12.64
CA GLN A 205 -17.01 -10.87 -13.70
C GLN A 205 -18.49 -10.55 -13.50
N SER A 206 -18.96 -10.54 -12.24
CA SER A 206 -20.37 -10.28 -11.92
C SER A 206 -20.70 -8.81 -11.64
N ALA A 207 -19.68 -7.96 -11.50
CA ALA A 207 -19.84 -6.55 -11.17
C ALA A 207 -20.67 -5.81 -12.24
N GLN A 208 -21.50 -4.88 -11.78
CA GLN A 208 -22.32 -3.99 -12.62
C GLN A 208 -21.88 -2.54 -12.50
N HIS A 209 -21.12 -2.19 -11.46
CA HIS A 209 -20.62 -0.84 -11.25
C HIS A 209 -19.70 -0.42 -12.41
N PRO A 210 -19.92 0.75 -13.04
CA PRO A 210 -19.17 1.17 -14.23
C PRO A 210 -17.64 1.22 -14.06
N GLN A 211 -17.16 1.45 -12.83
CA GLN A 211 -15.72 1.45 -12.53
C GLN A 211 -15.08 0.07 -12.51
N LEU A 212 -15.88 -1.00 -12.39
CA LEU A 212 -15.41 -2.39 -12.31
C LEU A 212 -15.68 -3.18 -13.59
N THR A 213 -16.60 -2.72 -14.44
CA THR A 213 -16.87 -3.33 -15.75
C THR A 213 -15.84 -2.94 -16.81
N GLY A 214 -15.00 -1.93 -16.53
CA GLY A 214 -13.86 -1.53 -17.35
C GLY A 214 -12.61 -2.41 -17.17
N PRO A 215 -11.51 -2.11 -17.88
CA PRO A 215 -10.32 -2.95 -17.90
C PRO A 215 -9.46 -2.83 -16.63
N THR A 216 -9.78 -1.93 -15.71
CA THR A 216 -8.90 -1.58 -14.57
C THR A 216 -9.14 -2.44 -13.32
N GLY A 217 -10.27 -3.14 -13.25
CA GLY A 217 -10.68 -3.86 -12.06
C GLY A 217 -10.81 -2.95 -10.84
N PHE A 218 -10.39 -3.43 -9.67
CA PHE A 218 -10.38 -2.61 -8.46
C PHE A 218 -9.14 -1.72 -8.41
N ASP A 219 -9.35 -0.44 -8.12
CA ASP A 219 -8.37 0.53 -7.66
C ASP A 219 -9.10 1.51 -6.70
N HIS A 220 -9.41 1.06 -5.49
CA HIS A 220 -10.31 1.77 -4.58
C HIS A 220 -9.82 1.74 -3.12
N CYS A 221 -10.05 2.84 -2.40
CA CYS A 221 -9.70 2.99 -0.99
C CYS A 221 -10.86 2.51 -0.10
N PHE A 222 -10.70 1.36 0.56
CA PHE A 222 -11.65 0.79 1.50
C PHE A 222 -11.42 1.32 2.92
N VAL A 223 -12.45 1.85 3.56
CA VAL A 223 -12.38 2.39 4.93
C VAL A 223 -12.55 1.26 5.94
N ILE A 224 -11.51 1.00 6.74
CA ILE A 224 -11.50 -0.09 7.71
C ILE A 224 -12.50 0.19 8.83
N ASN A 225 -13.27 -0.83 9.20
CA ASN A 225 -14.11 -0.81 10.40
C ASN A 225 -13.22 -0.86 11.64
N GLN A 226 -12.86 0.32 12.16
CA GLN A 226 -12.06 0.53 13.38
C GLN A 226 -10.83 -0.39 13.46
N PRO A 227 -9.64 0.08 13.08
CA PRO A 227 -8.41 -0.72 13.14
C PRO A 227 -8.19 -1.34 14.53
N GLN A 228 -7.95 -2.65 14.57
CA GLN A 228 -7.83 -3.42 15.81
C GLN A 228 -6.67 -4.41 15.71
N ALA A 229 -5.80 -4.43 16.73
CA ALA A 229 -4.61 -5.30 16.72
C ALA A 229 -4.93 -6.80 16.67
N ASN A 230 -6.12 -7.21 17.15
CA ASN A 230 -6.56 -8.61 17.20
C ASN A 230 -7.53 -9.00 16.07
N LYS A 231 -7.81 -8.10 15.13
CA LYS A 231 -8.70 -8.36 14.00
C LYS A 231 -8.02 -7.98 12.69
N ALA A 232 -7.94 -8.92 11.76
CA ALA A 232 -7.37 -8.65 10.45
C ALA A 232 -8.21 -7.58 9.73
N ALA A 233 -7.53 -6.58 9.16
CA ALA A 233 -8.15 -5.57 8.32
C ALA A 233 -8.50 -6.14 6.93
N ALA A 234 -7.71 -7.10 6.44
CA ALA A 234 -8.03 -7.91 5.26
C ALA A 234 -7.47 -9.33 5.38
N VAL A 235 -8.10 -10.26 4.67
CA VAL A 235 -7.67 -11.65 4.54
C VAL A 235 -7.67 -12.02 3.08
N LEU A 236 -6.54 -12.49 2.57
CA LEU A 236 -6.36 -12.99 1.21
C LEU A 236 -5.97 -14.46 1.27
N SER A 237 -6.53 -15.31 0.40
CA SER A 237 -6.21 -16.74 0.40
C SER A 237 -6.18 -17.33 -1.00
N SER A 238 -5.31 -18.32 -1.20
CA SER A 238 -5.35 -19.25 -2.32
C SER A 238 -5.82 -20.59 -1.81
N LEU A 239 -6.98 -21.05 -2.29
CA LEU A 239 -7.51 -22.37 -1.95
C LEU A 239 -6.70 -23.50 -2.62
N ARG A 240 -6.12 -23.24 -3.80
CA ARG A 240 -5.29 -24.20 -4.53
C ARG A 240 -3.97 -24.44 -3.80
N ASN A 241 -3.28 -23.37 -3.44
CA ASN A 241 -2.01 -23.44 -2.75
C ASN A 241 -2.18 -23.64 -1.24
N LYS A 242 -3.41 -23.60 -0.72
CA LYS A 242 -3.71 -23.78 0.70
C LYS A 242 -2.95 -22.82 1.60
N VAL A 243 -2.88 -21.55 1.17
CA VAL A 243 -2.24 -20.47 1.92
C VAL A 243 -3.23 -19.36 2.17
N LYS A 244 -3.11 -18.75 3.36
CA LYS A 244 -3.81 -17.53 3.72
C LYS A 244 -2.81 -16.50 4.25
N MET A 245 -3.03 -15.24 3.84
CA MET A 245 -2.38 -14.06 4.38
C MET A 245 -3.43 -13.20 5.10
N SER A 246 -3.21 -12.91 6.37
CA SER A 246 -3.99 -11.92 7.13
C SER A 246 -3.19 -10.64 7.32
N LEU A 247 -3.80 -9.50 6.98
CA LEU A 247 -3.21 -8.17 7.12
C LEU A 247 -3.75 -7.50 8.38
N TYR A 248 -2.85 -7.07 9.28
CA TYR A 248 -3.15 -6.28 10.46
C TYR A 248 -2.49 -4.91 10.35
N THR A 249 -3.18 -3.86 10.80
CA THR A 249 -2.70 -2.48 10.72
C THR A 249 -3.46 -1.58 11.69
N ASP A 250 -2.88 -0.42 12.00
CA ASP A 250 -3.50 0.74 12.67
C ASP A 250 -3.82 1.90 11.69
N GLN A 251 -3.70 1.63 10.39
CA GLN A 251 -4.07 2.56 9.34
C GLN A 251 -5.60 2.56 9.12
N ALA A 252 -6.12 3.70 8.64
CA ALA A 252 -7.55 3.96 8.54
C ALA A 252 -8.22 3.23 7.35
N SER A 253 -7.45 2.93 6.31
CA SER A 253 -7.95 2.36 5.06
C SER A 253 -7.00 1.35 4.43
N ILE A 254 -7.51 0.63 3.43
CA ILE A 254 -6.73 -0.22 2.52
C ILE A 254 -7.03 0.20 1.09
N GLN A 255 -6.01 0.55 0.31
CA GLN A 255 -6.14 0.58 -1.14
C GLN A 255 -6.15 -0.85 -1.67
N LEU A 256 -7.23 -1.23 -2.34
CA LEU A 256 -7.31 -2.47 -3.10
C LEU A 256 -7.03 -2.15 -4.56
N TYR A 257 -5.92 -2.66 -5.08
CA TYR A 257 -5.56 -2.54 -6.48
C TYR A 257 -5.29 -3.91 -7.12
N THR A 258 -6.05 -4.29 -8.15
CA THR A 258 -5.93 -5.62 -8.78
C THR A 258 -4.89 -5.68 -9.90
N GLY A 259 -3.94 -4.76 -9.98
CA GLY A 259 -2.77 -4.95 -10.85
C GLY A 259 -3.03 -4.88 -12.36
N ALA A 260 -4.15 -4.30 -12.79
CA ALA A 260 -4.56 -4.29 -14.20
C ALA A 260 -3.59 -3.57 -15.17
N PHE A 261 -2.72 -2.69 -14.66
CA PHE A 261 -1.75 -1.92 -15.46
C PHE A 261 -0.37 -2.57 -15.52
N LEU A 262 -0.15 -3.68 -14.82
CA LEU A 262 1.08 -4.46 -14.97
C LEU A 262 1.23 -4.89 -16.43
N ALA A 263 2.41 -4.70 -17.00
CA ALA A 263 2.71 -5.05 -18.38
C ALA A 263 4.05 -5.76 -18.51
N ALA A 264 4.34 -6.27 -19.72
CA ALA A 264 5.50 -7.08 -20.02
C ALA A 264 6.79 -6.47 -19.41
N PRO A 265 7.59 -7.25 -18.65
CA PRO A 265 7.60 -8.72 -18.57
C PRO A 265 6.55 -9.33 -17.62
N LEU A 266 5.81 -8.48 -16.89
CA LEU A 266 4.73 -8.88 -16.03
C LEU A 266 3.45 -9.02 -16.85
N SER A 267 2.37 -9.41 -16.21
CA SER A 267 1.06 -9.52 -16.83
C SER A 267 0.02 -8.73 -16.04
N PRO A 268 -1.02 -8.20 -16.70
CA PRO A 268 -2.18 -7.66 -16.01
C PRO A 268 -2.70 -8.66 -14.98
N ASP A 269 -3.15 -8.13 -13.85
CA ASP A 269 -3.73 -8.89 -12.73
C ASP A 269 -2.79 -9.91 -12.08
N GLN A 270 -1.49 -9.90 -12.40
CA GLN A 270 -0.53 -10.88 -11.88
C GLN A 270 -0.44 -10.88 -10.35
N GLY A 271 -0.80 -9.78 -9.69
CA GLY A 271 -0.95 -9.70 -8.24
C GLY A 271 -1.90 -8.59 -7.81
N VAL A 272 -2.32 -8.66 -6.54
CA VAL A 272 -3.21 -7.68 -5.90
C VAL A 272 -2.47 -6.93 -4.80
N CYS A 273 -2.62 -5.61 -4.76
CA CYS A 273 -2.12 -4.78 -3.67
C CYS A 273 -3.20 -4.60 -2.60
N LEU A 274 -2.76 -4.64 -1.34
CA LEU A 274 -3.55 -4.30 -0.15
C LEU A 274 -2.74 -3.28 0.65
N GLU A 275 -2.76 -2.04 0.20
CA GLU A 275 -1.94 -0.96 0.76
C GLU A 275 -2.66 -0.38 1.97
N ALA A 276 -2.26 -0.76 3.18
CA ALA A 276 -2.79 -0.14 4.38
C ALA A 276 -2.23 1.28 4.53
N GLN A 277 -3.11 2.28 4.54
CA GLN A 277 -2.76 3.69 4.49
C GLN A 277 -3.84 4.57 5.16
N ASN A 278 -3.59 5.87 5.26
CA ASN A 278 -4.66 6.83 5.49
C ASN A 278 -5.44 7.07 4.17
N TYR A 279 -6.57 7.77 4.25
CA TYR A 279 -7.44 8.07 3.12
C TYR A 279 -6.65 8.77 2.00
N SER A 280 -6.90 8.36 0.76
CA SER A 280 -6.34 9.03 -0.41
C SER A 280 -6.77 10.50 -0.42
N ASP A 281 -5.85 11.39 -0.80
CA ASP A 281 -6.07 12.84 -0.86
C ASP A 281 -6.54 13.51 0.45
N ALA A 282 -6.34 12.88 1.62
CA ALA A 282 -6.83 13.38 2.90
C ALA A 282 -6.42 14.83 3.22
N VAL A 283 -5.29 15.30 2.69
CA VAL A 283 -4.82 16.68 2.89
C VAL A 283 -5.76 17.73 2.27
N ASN A 284 -6.54 17.36 1.24
CA ASN A 284 -7.49 18.24 0.54
C ASN A 284 -8.94 18.04 0.99
N PHE A 285 -9.22 17.10 1.90
CA PHE A 285 -10.56 16.81 2.42
C PHE A 285 -10.59 16.96 3.95
N PRO A 286 -11.02 18.11 4.49
CA PRO A 286 -10.99 18.38 5.94
C PRO A 286 -11.77 17.38 6.81
N ASP A 287 -12.77 16.70 6.25
CA ASP A 287 -13.58 15.68 6.94
C ASP A 287 -12.90 14.29 6.97
N PHE A 288 -11.78 14.10 6.28
CA PHE A 288 -11.01 12.86 6.30
C PHE A 288 -10.08 12.81 7.53
N GLU A 289 -9.60 11.61 7.86
CA GLU A 289 -8.65 11.46 8.95
C GLU A 289 -7.37 12.27 8.67
N ASN A 290 -6.97 13.10 9.63
CA ASN A 290 -5.87 14.04 9.47
C ASN A 290 -4.55 13.33 9.10
N SER A 291 -3.86 13.86 8.09
CA SER A 291 -2.55 13.37 7.64
C SER A 291 -1.37 14.27 8.05
N ILE A 292 -1.62 15.39 8.72
CA ILE A 292 -0.58 16.36 9.09
C ILE A 292 0.17 15.90 10.34
N LEU A 293 1.49 15.76 10.19
CA LEU A 293 2.46 15.59 11.28
C LEU A 293 3.03 16.96 11.67
N LYS A 294 3.02 17.30 12.96
CA LYS A 294 3.57 18.57 13.48
C LYS A 294 4.92 18.38 14.18
N PRO A 295 5.73 19.44 14.32
CA PRO A 295 6.94 19.39 15.14
C PRO A 295 6.66 18.95 16.58
N GLY A 296 7.47 18.03 17.10
CA GLY A 296 7.28 17.44 18.42
C GLY A 296 6.35 16.22 18.47
N GLU A 297 5.61 15.95 17.40
CA GLU A 297 4.85 14.71 17.22
C GLU A 297 5.71 13.64 16.53
N VAL A 298 5.29 12.38 16.66
CA VAL A 298 5.90 11.24 15.98
C VAL A 298 4.82 10.53 15.17
N TYR A 299 5.00 10.44 13.85
CA TYR A 299 4.24 9.52 13.03
C TYR A 299 4.65 8.10 13.42
N ASN A 300 3.67 7.25 13.71
CA ASN A 300 3.90 5.84 14.05
C ASN A 300 2.73 5.02 13.51
N LYS A 301 3.01 4.13 12.55
CA LYS A 301 2.03 3.24 11.93
C LYS A 301 2.65 1.88 11.67
N TYR A 302 1.83 0.85 11.52
CA TYR A 302 2.34 -0.48 11.15
C TYR A 302 1.45 -1.22 10.15
N ILE A 303 2.09 -2.12 9.41
CA ILE A 303 1.43 -3.11 8.55
C ILE A 303 2.06 -4.46 8.86
N SER A 304 1.26 -5.47 9.16
CA SER A 304 1.73 -6.82 9.48
C SER A 304 1.04 -7.86 8.62
N TYR A 305 1.83 -8.65 7.88
CA TYR A 305 1.36 -9.77 7.07
C TYR A 305 1.62 -11.08 7.81
N HIS A 306 0.55 -11.81 8.13
CA HIS A 306 0.62 -13.10 8.83
C HIS A 306 0.28 -14.21 7.84
N PHE A 307 1.22 -15.11 7.59
CA PHE A 307 1.04 -16.21 6.64
C PHE A 307 0.83 -17.54 7.38
N GLU A 308 -0.18 -18.30 6.93
CA GLU A 308 -0.47 -19.64 7.44
C GLU A 308 -0.93 -20.59 6.33
N ASN A 309 -0.69 -21.89 6.54
CA ASN A 309 -1.25 -22.96 5.71
C ASN A 309 -2.70 -23.25 6.17
N ILE A 310 -3.60 -23.59 5.23
CA ILE A 310 -5.04 -23.83 5.49
C ILE A 310 -5.56 -25.18 4.98
#